data_AF-A0A413QQD2-F1
#
_entry.id   AF-A0A413QQD2-F1
#
_cell.length_a   1.000
_cell.length_b   1.000
_cell.length_c   1.000
_cell.angle_alpha   90.00
_cell.angle_beta   90.00
_cell.angle_gamma   90.00
#
_symmetry.space_group_name_H-M   'P 1'
#
loop_
_entity.id
_entity.type
_entity.pdbx_description
1 polymer ?
#
loop_
_entity_poly.entity_id
_entity_poly.type
_entity_poly.pdbx_seq_one_letter_code
_entity_poly.pdbx_strand_id
1 'polypeptide(L)'
;MDIHNKEFKRGFRGYSEEDVDAFMDNIADDYEKVYREYCEIKEKCEKLQDKLSQYEKMESTMNSTLMLAQQTAENVKVSARKEADLILQEAENKKKKMLDETTLSMQTTQQNMEKMKTQVSAFRAKCRALLTSQMRLLDDMVIDEESAVSDGNVPAEQPEADAKTTK
;
A
#
# COMPACT_ATOMS: atom_id res chain seq x y z
N MET A 1 -76.73 5.19 -31.65
CA MET A 1 -76.37 5.58 -33.02
C MET A 1 -77.59 6.22 -33.65
N ASP A 2 -77.53 7.52 -33.92
CA ASP A 2 -78.68 8.33 -34.39
C ASP A 2 -79.05 8.10 -35.87
N ILE A 3 -78.35 7.19 -36.56
CA ILE A 3 -78.63 6.82 -37.95
C ILE A 3 -79.94 6.01 -38.04
N HIS A 4 -80.19 5.08 -37.11
CA HIS A 4 -81.44 4.29 -37.09
C HIS A 4 -82.69 5.10 -36.71
N ASN A 5 -82.53 6.23 -36.03
CA ASN A 5 -83.65 7.08 -35.60
C ASN A 5 -83.88 8.28 -36.55
N LYS A 6 -83.25 8.28 -37.73
CA LYS A 6 -83.31 9.43 -38.63
C LYS A 6 -84.55 9.36 -39.53
N GLU A 7 -85.55 10.17 -39.20
CA GLU A 7 -86.73 10.35 -40.06
C GLU A 7 -86.49 11.42 -41.14
N PHE A 8 -86.84 11.08 -42.39
CA PHE A 8 -86.79 11.99 -43.53
C PHE A 8 -88.16 12.64 -43.79
N LYS A 9 -88.17 13.90 -44.24
CA LYS A 9 -89.41 14.60 -44.59
C LYS A 9 -89.96 14.08 -45.92
N ARG A 10 -91.25 13.70 -45.96
CA ARG A 10 -91.94 13.27 -47.19
C ARG A 10 -92.23 14.46 -48.12
N GLY A 11 -91.99 14.28 -49.42
CA GLY A 11 -92.25 15.27 -50.47
C GLY A 11 -92.95 14.64 -51.68
N PHE A 12 -93.65 15.44 -52.50
CA PHE A 12 -94.47 14.98 -53.64
C PHE A 12 -93.67 14.25 -54.75
N ARG A 13 -92.34 14.35 -54.72
CA ARG A 13 -91.37 13.55 -55.48
C ARG A 13 -90.17 13.28 -54.57
N GLY A 14 -89.78 12.02 -54.39
CA GLY A 14 -88.69 11.62 -53.50
C GLY A 14 -88.18 10.22 -53.84
N TYR A 15 -87.08 9.83 -53.19
CA TYR A 15 -86.56 8.47 -53.26
C TYR A 15 -87.51 7.49 -52.58
N SER A 16 -87.48 6.22 -53.00
CA SER A 16 -88.25 5.15 -52.37
C SER A 16 -87.81 4.98 -50.91
N GLU A 17 -88.76 4.93 -49.98
CA GLU A 17 -88.46 4.75 -48.55
C GLU A 17 -87.76 3.41 -48.30
N GLU A 18 -88.19 2.32 -48.96
CA GLU A 18 -87.57 1.00 -48.82
C GLU A 18 -86.10 1.00 -49.27
N ASP A 19 -85.76 1.68 -50.38
CA ASP A 19 -84.38 1.75 -50.88
C ASP A 19 -83.50 2.63 -49.98
N VAL A 20 -84.07 3.70 -49.42
CA VAL A 20 -83.37 4.58 -48.48
C VAL A 20 -83.11 3.87 -47.16
N ASP A 21 -84.09 3.15 -46.62
CA ASP A 21 -83.96 2.39 -45.37
C ASP A 21 -82.91 1.29 -45.52
N ALA A 22 -82.95 0.51 -46.60
CA ALA A 22 -81.93 -0.51 -46.89
C ALA A 22 -80.52 0.09 -47.03
N PHE A 23 -80.40 1.29 -47.61
CA PHE A 23 -79.11 1.98 -47.71
C PHE A 23 -78.64 2.53 -46.35
N MET A 24 -79.55 3.03 -45.51
CA MET A 24 -79.24 3.51 -44.16
C MET A 24 -78.78 2.37 -43.25
N ASP A 25 -79.37 1.19 -43.35
CA ASP A 25 -78.93 0.00 -42.62
C ASP A 25 -77.50 -0.40 -43.02
N ASN A 26 -77.20 -0.44 -44.33
CA ASN A 26 -75.85 -0.72 -44.81
C ASN A 26 -74.83 0.33 -44.32
N ILE A 27 -75.19 1.62 -44.34
CA ILE A 27 -74.34 2.70 -43.80
C ILE A 27 -74.13 2.52 -42.30
N ALA A 28 -75.17 2.19 -41.54
CA ALA A 28 -75.08 1.99 -40.10
C ALA A 28 -74.10 0.86 -39.77
N ASP A 29 -74.20 -0.27 -40.48
CA ASP A 29 -73.31 -1.43 -40.33
C ASP A 29 -71.85 -1.08 -40.65
N ASP A 30 -71.60 -0.41 -41.78
CA ASP A 30 -70.24 -0.05 -42.17
C ASP A 30 -69.63 1.02 -41.25
N TYR A 31 -70.45 1.97 -40.78
CA TYR A 31 -70.01 2.96 -39.80
C TYR A 31 -69.69 2.31 -38.44
N GLU A 32 -70.47 1.31 -38.02
CA GLU A 32 -70.17 0.56 -36.81
C GLU A 32 -68.84 -0.20 -36.93
N LYS A 33 -68.58 -0.87 -38.07
CA LYS A 33 -67.29 -1.54 -38.32
C LYS A 33 -66.12 -0.57 -38.23
N VAL A 34 -66.20 0.56 -38.94
CA VAL A 34 -65.15 1.59 -38.92
C VAL A 34 -64.95 2.16 -37.52
N TYR A 35 -66.04 2.42 -36.79
CA TYR A 35 -65.95 2.93 -35.42
C TYR A 35 -65.30 1.92 -34.46
N ARG A 36 -65.59 0.63 -34.62
CA ARG A 36 -64.97 -0.45 -33.84
C ARG A 36 -63.47 -0.53 -34.12
N GLU A 37 -63.08 -0.53 -35.38
CA GLU A 37 -61.66 -0.52 -35.78
C GLU A 37 -60.94 0.74 -35.26
N TYR A 38 -61.59 1.90 -35.34
CA TYR A 38 -61.03 3.14 -34.79
C TYR A 38 -60.78 3.04 -33.28
N CYS A 39 -61.74 2.50 -32.51
CA CYS A 39 -61.54 2.26 -31.08
C CYS A 39 -60.39 1.29 -30.81
N GLU A 40 -60.28 0.19 -31.55
CA GLU A 40 -59.19 -0.78 -31.39
C GLU A 40 -57.82 -0.16 -31.72
N ILE A 41 -57.72 0.61 -32.80
CA ILE A 41 -56.48 1.30 -33.20
C ILE A 41 -56.12 2.36 -32.16
N LYS A 42 -57.10 3.14 -31.68
CA LYS A 42 -56.88 4.16 -30.66
C LYS A 42 -56.35 3.54 -29.36
N GLU A 43 -56.95 2.44 -28.91
CA GLU A 43 -56.49 1.71 -27.72
C GLU A 43 -55.07 1.14 -27.91
N LYS A 44 -54.75 0.62 -29.10
CA LYS A 44 -53.38 0.16 -29.43
C LYS A 44 -52.37 1.32 -29.41
N CYS A 45 -52.73 2.48 -29.97
CA CYS A 45 -51.89 3.68 -29.94
C CYS A 45 -51.63 4.14 -28.50
N GLU A 46 -52.67 4.24 -27.66
CA GLU A 46 -52.51 4.62 -26.25
C GLU A 46 -51.57 3.65 -25.51
N LYS A 47 -51.77 2.33 -25.68
CA LYS A 47 -50.89 1.30 -25.12
C LYS A 47 -49.43 1.41 -25.59
N LEU A 48 -49.21 1.73 -26.86
CA LEU A 48 -47.86 1.90 -27.40
C LEU A 48 -47.20 3.17 -26.88
N GLN A 49 -47.97 4.25 -26.75
CA GLN A 49 -47.48 5.53 -26.24
C GLN A 49 -47.10 5.44 -24.75
N ASP A 50 -47.88 4.70 -23.95
CA ASP A 50 -47.54 4.40 -22.56
C ASP A 50 -46.24 3.60 -22.44
N LYS A 51 -46.06 2.58 -23.29
CA LYS A 51 -44.81 1.80 -23.33
C LYS A 51 -43.62 2.67 -23.73
N LEU A 52 -43.80 3.54 -24.73
CA LEU A 52 -42.74 4.46 -25.16
C LEU A 52 -42.30 5.36 -24.00
N SER A 53 -43.26 5.97 -23.29
CA SER A 53 -42.95 6.81 -22.12
C SER A 53 -42.23 6.03 -21.01
N GLN A 54 -42.59 4.77 -20.77
CA GLN A 54 -41.86 3.90 -19.83
C GLN A 54 -40.42 3.65 -20.30
N TYR A 55 -40.21 3.37 -21.58
CA TYR A 55 -38.87 3.16 -22.12
C TYR A 55 -38.02 4.43 -22.05
N GLU A 56 -38.56 5.60 -22.37
CA GLU A 56 -37.84 6.88 -22.24
C GLU A 56 -37.42 7.15 -20.79
N LYS A 57 -38.29 6.87 -19.81
CA LYS A 57 -37.95 6.98 -18.38
C LYS A 57 -36.88 5.99 -17.97
N MET A 58 -36.95 4.75 -18.47
CA MET A 58 -35.96 3.73 -18.19
C MET A 58 -34.59 4.10 -18.79
N GLU A 59 -34.57 4.57 -20.03
CA GLU A 59 -33.37 5.05 -20.72
C GLU A 59 -32.73 6.22 -19.97
N SER A 60 -33.53 7.21 -19.57
CA SER A 60 -33.04 8.35 -18.78
C SER A 60 -32.42 7.92 -17.45
N THR A 61 -33.06 6.97 -16.76
CA THR A 61 -32.55 6.41 -15.49
C THR A 61 -31.26 5.62 -15.73
N MET A 62 -31.21 4.82 -16.79
CA MET A 62 -30.03 4.03 -17.15
C MET A 62 -28.86 4.94 -17.50
N ASN A 63 -29.07 5.99 -18.29
CA ASN A 63 -28.05 6.96 -18.65
C ASN A 63 -27.53 7.70 -17.40
N SER A 64 -28.42 8.14 -16.52
CA SER A 64 -28.05 8.76 -15.24
C SER A 64 -27.20 7.81 -14.37
N THR A 65 -27.57 6.53 -14.33
CA THR A 65 -26.83 5.50 -13.59
C THR A 65 -25.45 5.24 -14.20
N LEU A 66 -25.34 5.20 -15.52
CA LEU A 66 -24.07 5.05 -16.23
C LEU A 66 -23.14 6.25 -15.99
N MET A 67 -23.68 7.47 -16.05
CA MET A 67 -22.90 8.68 -15.72
C MET A 67 -22.41 8.64 -14.27
N LEU A 68 -23.27 8.26 -13.33
CA LEU A 68 -22.89 8.13 -11.93
C LEU A 68 -21.79 7.08 -11.75
N ALA A 69 -21.95 5.89 -12.37
CA ALA A 69 -20.95 4.83 -12.31
C ALA A 69 -19.60 5.30 -12.89
N GLN A 70 -19.61 6.01 -14.01
CA GLN A 70 -18.40 6.58 -14.62
C GLN A 70 -17.75 7.63 -13.70
N GLN A 71 -18.54 8.52 -13.11
CA GLN A 71 -18.04 9.53 -12.17
C GLN A 71 -17.45 8.88 -10.92
N THR A 72 -18.11 7.87 -10.35
CA THR A 72 -17.61 7.11 -9.21
C THR A 72 -16.32 6.38 -9.56
N ALA A 73 -16.24 5.73 -10.72
CA ALA A 73 -15.03 5.04 -11.18
C ALA A 73 -13.85 6.02 -11.31
N GLU A 74 -14.06 7.20 -11.91
CA GLU A 74 -13.00 8.20 -12.03
C GLU A 74 -12.61 8.78 -10.65
N ASN A 75 -13.57 9.03 -9.77
CA ASN A 75 -13.30 9.47 -8.39
C ASN A 75 -12.46 8.45 -7.62
N VAL A 76 -12.79 7.15 -7.72
CA VAL A 76 -12.02 6.06 -7.10
C VAL A 76 -10.60 6.04 -7.65
N LYS A 77 -10.43 6.16 -8.96
CA LYS A 77 -9.11 6.20 -9.62
C LYS A 77 -8.27 7.40 -9.17
N VAL A 78 -8.87 8.59 -9.10
CA VAL A 78 -8.19 9.81 -8.63
C VAL A 78 -7.82 9.67 -7.15
N SER A 79 -8.71 9.15 -6.32
CA SER A 79 -8.45 8.92 -4.89
C SER A 79 -7.31 7.92 -4.69
N ALA A 80 -7.34 6.78 -5.38
CA ALA A 80 -6.29 5.77 -5.30
C ALA A 80 -4.92 6.30 -5.74
N ARG A 81 -4.88 7.16 -6.78
CA ARG A 81 -3.64 7.84 -7.21
C ARG A 81 -3.10 8.77 -6.12
N LYS A 82 -3.95 9.62 -5.54
CA LYS A 82 -3.55 10.52 -4.45
C LYS A 82 -3.04 9.74 -3.23
N GLU A 83 -3.71 8.65 -2.87
CA GLU A 83 -3.31 7.80 -1.76
C GLU A 83 -1.97 7.10 -2.03
N ALA A 84 -1.77 6.60 -3.25
CA ALA A 84 -0.48 6.05 -3.67
C ALA A 84 0.66 7.09 -3.59
N ASP A 85 0.42 8.32 -4.06
CA ASP A 85 1.41 9.40 -4.01
C ASP A 85 1.76 9.76 -2.54
N LEU A 86 0.77 9.80 -1.65
CA LEU A 86 0.99 10.01 -0.22
C LEU A 86 1.80 8.89 0.42
N ILE A 87 1.49 7.63 0.12
CA ILE A 87 2.23 6.47 0.62
C ILE A 87 3.70 6.53 0.15
N LEU A 88 3.94 6.88 -1.12
CA LEU A 88 5.30 7.04 -1.64
C LEU A 88 6.04 8.15 -0.91
N GLN A 89 5.40 9.31 -0.72
CA GLN A 89 5.99 10.44 -0.01
C GLN A 89 6.31 10.11 1.46
N GLU A 90 5.42 9.40 2.16
CA GLU A 90 5.65 8.95 3.53
C GLU A 90 6.80 7.93 3.61
N ALA A 91 6.84 6.98 2.67
CA ALA A 91 7.91 5.99 2.58
C ALA A 91 9.27 6.66 2.34
N GLU A 92 9.34 7.65 1.44
CA GLU A 92 10.56 8.42 1.19
C GLU A 92 11.01 9.21 2.42
N ASN A 93 10.09 9.89 3.09
CA ASN A 93 10.37 10.63 4.32
C ASN A 93 10.86 9.70 5.44
N LYS A 94 10.24 8.53 5.60
CA LYS A 94 10.65 7.52 6.59
C LYS A 94 12.03 6.94 6.25
N LYS A 95 12.28 6.64 4.98
CA LYS A 95 13.60 6.20 4.49
C LYS A 95 14.67 7.24 4.83
N LYS A 96 14.40 8.52 4.55
CA LYS A 96 15.34 9.61 4.82
C LYS A 96 15.66 9.71 6.30
N LYS A 97 14.63 9.72 7.17
CA LYS A 97 14.82 9.74 8.63
C LYS A 97 15.68 8.56 9.11
N MET A 98 15.40 7.36 8.63
CA MET A 98 16.18 6.16 9.00
C MET A 98 17.63 6.25 8.55
N LEU A 99 17.91 6.79 7.36
CA LEU A 99 19.27 7.01 6.87
C LEU A 99 20.01 8.06 7.71
N ASP A 100 19.35 9.15 8.07
CA ASP A 100 19.91 10.21 8.90
C ASP A 100 20.25 9.68 10.30
N GLU A 101 19.32 8.94 10.93
CA GLU A 101 19.52 8.28 12.23
C GLU A 101 20.67 7.26 12.20
N THR A 102 20.71 6.42 11.16
CA THR A 102 21.76 5.41 10.99
C THR A 102 23.12 6.08 10.79
N THR A 103 23.19 7.15 10.01
CA THR A 103 24.44 7.89 9.76
C THR A 103 24.96 8.53 11.05
N LEU A 104 24.07 9.14 11.84
CA LEU A 104 24.43 9.73 13.13
C LEU A 104 24.92 8.67 14.13
N SER A 105 24.25 7.53 14.18
CA SER A 105 24.65 6.40 15.03
C SER A 105 26.00 5.82 14.61
N MET A 106 26.24 5.69 13.30
CA MET A 106 27.50 5.23 12.73
C MET A 106 28.64 6.19 13.10
N GLN A 107 28.45 7.49 12.93
CA GLN A 107 29.44 8.50 13.32
C GLN A 107 29.75 8.46 14.82
N THR A 108 28.71 8.36 15.65
CA THR A 108 28.87 8.26 17.11
C THR A 108 29.65 7.00 17.50
N THR A 109 29.31 5.87 16.88
CA THR A 109 30.00 4.59 17.10
C THR A 109 31.45 4.67 16.67
N GLN A 110 31.74 5.29 15.52
CA GLN A 110 33.10 5.51 15.03
C GLN A 110 33.92 6.36 16.00
N GLN A 111 33.37 7.47 16.50
CA GLN A 111 34.02 8.31 17.51
C GLN A 111 34.29 7.55 18.81
N ASN A 112 33.35 6.71 19.26
CA ASN A 112 33.54 5.88 20.44
C ASN A 112 34.62 4.82 20.22
N MET A 113 34.69 4.23 19.02
CA MET A 113 35.74 3.28 18.65
C MET A 113 37.13 3.94 18.68
N GLU A 114 37.26 5.16 18.16
CA GLU A 114 38.51 5.92 18.20
C GLU A 114 38.92 6.29 19.62
N LYS A 115 37.97 6.72 20.46
CA LYS A 115 38.21 6.97 21.89
C LYS A 115 38.67 5.69 22.61
N MET A 116 38.03 4.55 22.36
CA MET A 116 38.44 3.28 22.96
C MET A 116 39.85 2.88 22.51
N LYS A 117 40.18 3.04 21.22
CA LYS A 117 41.52 2.73 20.69
C LYS A 117 42.61 3.59 21.34
N THR A 118 42.35 4.89 21.52
CA THR A 118 43.29 5.80 22.19
C THR A 118 43.46 5.44 23.67
N GLN A 119 42.37 5.08 24.38
CA GLN A 119 42.43 4.60 25.77
C GLN A 119 43.26 3.30 25.90
N VAL A 120 43.05 2.32 25.02
CA VAL A 120 43.83 1.07 25.00
C VAL A 120 45.32 1.36 24.75
N SER A 121 45.64 2.24 23.81
CA SER A 121 47.03 2.64 23.53
C SER A 121 47.67 3.32 24.74
N ALA A 122 46.95 4.24 25.40
CA ALA A 122 47.42 4.92 26.60
C ALA A 122 47.63 3.95 27.77
N PHE A 123 46.71 3.00 27.97
CA PHE A 123 46.85 1.96 28.99
C PHE A 123 48.07 1.08 28.73
N ARG A 124 48.25 0.62 27.48
CA ARG A 124 49.43 -0.16 27.07
C ARG A 124 50.73 0.60 27.32
N ALA A 125 50.78 1.90 27.03
CA ALA A 125 51.93 2.75 27.31
C ALA A 125 52.21 2.86 28.82
N LYS A 126 51.17 3.06 29.64
CA LYS A 126 51.28 3.11 31.11
C LYS A 126 51.81 1.81 31.70
N CYS A 127 51.28 0.66 31.28
CA CYS A 127 51.76 -0.65 31.72
C CYS A 127 53.23 -0.86 31.36
N ARG A 128 53.63 -0.50 30.13
CA ARG A 128 55.03 -0.60 29.70
C ARG A 128 55.94 0.29 30.54
N ALA A 129 55.56 1.55 30.75
CA ALA A 129 56.35 2.47 31.56
C ALA A 129 56.52 1.98 33.01
N LEU A 130 55.44 1.45 33.61
CA LEU A 130 55.49 0.88 34.95
C LEU A 130 56.45 -0.32 35.00
N LEU A 131 56.33 -1.28 34.09
CA LEU A 131 57.20 -2.45 34.04
C LEU A 131 58.67 -2.06 33.79
N THR A 132 58.96 -1.13 32.88
CA THR A 132 60.33 -0.64 32.64
C THR A 132 60.89 0.05 33.89
N SER A 133 60.07 0.82 34.62
CA SER A 133 60.48 1.40 35.90
C SER A 133 60.81 0.34 36.94
N GLN A 134 60.02 -0.74 37.04
CA GLN A 134 60.30 -1.84 37.97
C GLN A 134 61.54 -2.65 37.57
N MET A 135 61.76 -2.89 36.27
CA MET A 135 62.98 -3.52 35.77
C MET A 135 64.22 -2.69 36.11
N ARG A 136 64.15 -1.36 35.91
CA ARG A 136 65.26 -0.46 36.27
C ARG A 136 65.57 -0.48 37.77
N LEU A 137 64.55 -0.54 38.63
CA LEU A 137 64.77 -0.69 40.07
C LEU A 137 65.50 -2.00 40.40
N LEU A 138 65.16 -3.11 39.72
CA LEU A 138 65.86 -4.38 39.91
C LEU A 138 67.29 -4.35 39.38
N ASP A 139 67.53 -3.71 38.22
CA ASP A 139 68.87 -3.54 37.67
C ASP A 139 69.73 -2.63 38.56
N ASP A 140 69.16 -1.58 39.17
CA ASP A 140 69.84 -0.73 40.15
C ASP A 140 70.08 -1.47 41.49
N MET A 141 69.32 -2.54 41.76
CA MET A 141 69.53 -3.46 42.89
C MET A 141 70.60 -4.53 42.57
N VAL A 142 71.66 -4.20 41.83
CA VAL A 142 72.87 -5.03 41.83
C VAL A 142 73.33 -5.17 43.28
N ILE A 143 73.10 -6.37 43.80
CA ILE A 143 73.69 -6.87 45.03
C ILE A 143 75.19 -6.90 44.77
N ASP A 144 75.96 -6.12 45.53
CA ASP A 144 77.41 -6.29 45.65
C ASP A 144 77.70 -7.69 46.18
N GLU A 145 77.76 -8.69 45.30
CA GLU A 145 78.46 -9.96 45.54
C GLU A 145 79.96 -9.78 45.30
N GLU A 146 80.60 -8.77 45.88
CA GLU A 146 82.06 -8.64 45.93
C GLU A 146 82.50 -8.04 47.28
N SER A 147 82.32 -8.80 48.37
CA SER A 147 83.13 -8.62 49.59
C SER A 147 83.06 -9.84 50.52
N ALA A 148 83.41 -11.02 50.00
CA ALA A 148 83.67 -12.19 50.84
C ALA A 148 84.85 -13.02 50.33
N VAL A 149 85.99 -12.39 50.01
CA VAL A 149 87.26 -13.12 49.89
C VAL A 149 88.44 -12.27 50.40
N SER A 150 88.66 -12.25 51.71
CA SER A 150 90.01 -12.18 52.28
C SER A 150 89.99 -12.51 53.79
N ASP A 151 90.10 -13.78 54.13
CA ASP A 151 91.21 -14.21 54.99
C ASP A 151 91.30 -15.74 55.03
N GLY A 152 92.39 -16.25 54.48
CA GLY A 152 92.67 -17.67 54.36
C GLY A 152 94.13 -17.85 53.99
N ASN A 153 95.02 -17.35 54.86
CA ASN A 153 96.45 -17.59 54.76
C ASN A 153 96.71 -19.11 54.86
N VAL A 154 97.36 -19.64 53.83
CA VAL A 154 97.69 -21.05 53.59
C VAL A 154 98.95 -21.45 54.38
N PRO A 155 99.04 -22.69 54.86
CA PRO A 155 100.05 -23.63 54.31
C PRO A 155 99.42 -25.02 54.07
N ALA A 156 99.33 -25.54 52.85
CA ALA A 156 100.37 -26.26 52.10
C ALA A 156 100.79 -27.60 52.74
N GLU A 157 100.13 -28.70 52.34
CA GLU A 157 100.76 -30.02 52.14
C GLU A 157 99.87 -30.95 51.29
N GLN A 158 100.42 -31.50 50.20
CA GLN A 158 99.94 -32.65 49.42
C GLN A 158 101.13 -33.63 49.31
N PRO A 159 100.98 -34.87 48.83
CA PRO A 159 100.01 -35.91 49.15
C PRO A 159 100.75 -37.22 49.56
N GLU A 160 100.13 -38.15 50.30
CA GLU A 160 100.62 -39.54 50.34
C GLU A 160 99.47 -40.53 50.13
N ALA A 161 99.58 -41.27 49.04
CA ALA A 161 98.84 -42.49 48.78
C ALA A 161 99.70 -43.70 49.16
N ASP A 162 98.99 -44.73 49.63
CA ASP A 162 99.34 -46.16 49.63
C ASP A 162 100.28 -46.75 50.71
N ALA A 163 99.62 -47.54 51.56
CA ALA A 163 99.87 -48.97 51.80
C ALA A 163 101.19 -49.44 52.43
N LYS A 164 101.10 -49.84 53.71
CA LYS A 164 101.50 -51.17 54.24
C LYS A 164 101.10 -51.29 55.73
N THR A 165 100.11 -52.11 56.05
CA THR A 165 100.23 -53.45 56.67
C THR A 165 100.71 -53.47 58.14
N THR A 166 99.95 -54.21 58.95
CA THR A 166 100.37 -55.08 60.07
C THR A 166 100.16 -54.58 61.50
N LYS A 167 99.04 -55.06 62.07
CA LYS A 167 98.89 -55.73 63.38
C LYS A 167 98.85 -54.89 64.65
#